data_AF-A0AAW7PJI0-F1
#
_entry.id   AF-A0AAW7PJI0-F1
#
_cell.length_a   1.000
_cell.length_b   1.000
_cell.length_c   1.000
_cell.angle_alpha   90.00
_cell.angle_beta   90.00
_cell.angle_gamma   90.00
#
_symmetry.space_group_name_H-M   'P 1'
#
loop_
_entity.id
_entity.type
_entity.pdbx_description
1 polymer ?
#
loop_
_entity_poly.entity_id
_entity_poly.type
_entity_poly.pdbx_seq_one_letter_code
_entity_poly.pdbx_strand_id
1 'polypeptide(L)'
;MSKKKSQKVNVPRKVKEDLKNDSSNVENTKIELPQLPQPFLIKQEEQNKPWYKKNISIIISLVSLIITAFMSYQTIENNLKNQERNSYLDTTNFNIIQNLWQSNPSYTLYNESQKPLTSPPQPSYFMYVPAKLYYIFKDGRRVSSLILLPISYDNVISQTSTGKTIDEIETSVLPKNFFGKLGAKDLRKKIYGKPGSDDIAFELRVYPFLAIFTDIEYSYKDNPSKKITEKFLTTPFGKERLPDERYEDLKNYTKNMAHFPENEMKASGDENIYDNTFSYLDKEFERLLPRNDNKLSEEDKQRLCVLSGVKWNIDELTKGKEFNFSNSLSDDNNFHALGRYLSDKVISVEDPLYPGY
;
A
#
# COMPACT_ATOMS: atom_id res chain seq x y z
N MET A 1 53.75 -13.31 -20.50
CA MET A 1 54.36 -14.32 -21.40
C MET A 1 54.16 -15.70 -20.80
N SER A 2 53.65 -16.63 -21.62
CA SER A 2 54.05 -18.06 -21.65
C SER A 2 53.73 -18.92 -20.41
N LYS A 3 53.19 -20.15 -20.45
CA LYS A 3 52.73 -21.08 -21.49
C LYS A 3 52.24 -22.34 -20.74
N LYS A 4 51.26 -23.04 -21.32
CA LYS A 4 51.18 -24.51 -21.54
C LYS A 4 51.45 -25.45 -20.34
N LYS A 5 50.50 -26.29 -19.92
CA LYS A 5 49.89 -27.50 -20.56
C LYS A 5 50.44 -28.78 -19.91
N SER A 6 49.56 -29.77 -19.95
CA SER A 6 49.79 -31.22 -20.02
C SER A 6 50.07 -31.91 -18.68
N GLN A 7 49.10 -32.60 -18.08
CA GLN A 7 48.35 -33.80 -18.53
C GLN A 7 49.17 -35.09 -18.40
N LYS A 8 48.58 -36.00 -17.61
CA LYS A 8 48.35 -37.44 -17.86
C LYS A 8 49.27 -38.46 -17.18
N VAL A 9 48.59 -39.56 -16.83
CA VAL A 9 49.02 -40.97 -16.71
C VAL A 9 49.37 -41.43 -15.28
N ASN A 10 49.03 -42.63 -14.75
CA ASN A 10 48.04 -43.70 -14.99
C ASN A 10 48.34 -44.82 -13.93
N VAL A 11 47.39 -45.75 -13.71
CA VAL A 11 47.55 -47.15 -13.19
C VAL A 11 47.92 -47.37 -11.68
N PRO A 12 47.87 -48.61 -11.10
CA PRO A 12 46.74 -49.54 -10.77
C PRO A 12 46.81 -50.17 -9.34
N ARG A 13 45.83 -51.01 -8.96
CA ARG A 13 45.93 -52.26 -8.12
C ARG A 13 44.50 -52.78 -7.90
N LYS A 14 44.02 -53.99 -8.27
CA LYS A 14 44.47 -55.40 -8.34
C LYS A 14 44.53 -56.14 -7.00
N VAL A 15 43.94 -57.35 -7.03
CA VAL A 15 44.13 -58.56 -6.15
C VAL A 15 43.10 -58.68 -5.01
N LYS A 16 42.46 -59.83 -4.68
CA LYS A 16 42.81 -61.28 -4.61
C LYS A 16 41.50 -62.13 -4.67
N GLU A 17 41.40 -63.21 -5.48
CA GLU A 17 41.60 -64.65 -5.12
C GLU A 17 40.48 -65.23 -4.21
N ASP A 18 39.98 -66.47 -4.31
CA ASP A 18 40.42 -67.67 -5.04
C ASP A 18 39.37 -68.81 -4.93
N LEU A 19 39.31 -69.67 -5.96
CA LEU A 19 39.31 -71.16 -5.95
C LEU A 19 38.14 -71.93 -5.24
N LYS A 20 37.68 -73.13 -5.67
CA LYS A 20 38.29 -74.21 -6.46
C LYS A 20 37.26 -75.33 -6.76
N ASN A 21 37.43 -75.97 -7.93
CA ASN A 21 37.43 -77.43 -8.18
C ASN A 21 36.15 -78.28 -7.98
N ASP A 22 35.90 -79.38 -8.70
CA ASP A 22 36.71 -80.17 -9.65
C ASP A 22 35.84 -81.18 -10.42
N SER A 23 36.30 -81.55 -11.64
CA SER A 23 36.32 -82.92 -12.23
C SER A 23 34.98 -83.66 -12.52
N SER A 24 34.80 -84.47 -13.58
CA SER A 24 35.63 -84.97 -14.68
C SER A 24 34.80 -85.93 -15.56
N ASN A 25 35.07 -85.95 -16.88
CA ASN A 25 35.27 -87.12 -17.80
C ASN A 25 34.15 -88.20 -17.96
N VAL A 26 33.89 -88.86 -19.10
CA VAL A 26 34.58 -89.08 -20.39
C VAL A 26 33.61 -89.75 -21.40
N GLU A 27 33.83 -89.51 -22.70
CA GLU A 27 33.54 -90.25 -23.98
C GLU A 27 32.39 -91.31 -24.06
N ASN A 28 31.63 -91.56 -25.15
CA ASN A 28 32.06 -91.84 -26.52
C ASN A 28 30.85 -92.12 -27.48
N THR A 29 30.98 -91.74 -28.76
CA THR A 29 30.44 -92.34 -30.01
C THR A 29 28.94 -92.56 -30.37
N LYS A 30 28.63 -92.06 -31.58
CA LYS A 30 27.82 -92.58 -32.72
C LYS A 30 26.29 -92.39 -32.79
N ILE A 31 25.89 -92.16 -34.05
CA ILE A 31 24.60 -91.77 -34.64
C ILE A 31 23.64 -92.96 -34.70
N GLU A 32 22.33 -92.77 -34.45
CA GLU A 32 21.22 -93.55 -35.04
C GLU A 32 19.86 -92.81 -34.90
N LEU A 33 18.98 -92.96 -35.90
CA LEU A 33 17.67 -92.31 -36.10
C LEU A 33 16.52 -93.30 -35.72
N PRO A 34 15.23 -92.96 -35.89
CA PRO A 34 14.26 -92.31 -34.99
C PRO A 34 13.24 -93.28 -34.34
N GLN A 35 12.52 -92.86 -33.30
CA GLN A 35 11.14 -93.35 -33.01
C GLN A 35 10.27 -92.26 -32.37
N LEU A 36 9.07 -92.07 -32.95
CA LEU A 36 7.98 -91.21 -32.46
C LEU A 36 7.12 -91.96 -31.42
N PRO A 37 6.67 -91.26 -30.37
CA PRO A 37 5.35 -91.51 -29.79
C PRO A 37 4.48 -90.24 -29.83
N GLN A 38 3.19 -90.39 -30.19
CA GLN A 38 2.15 -89.35 -30.13
C GLN A 38 1.61 -89.14 -28.69
N PRO A 39 0.60 -88.27 -28.45
CA PRO A 39 0.74 -86.90 -27.96
C PRO A 39 0.26 -86.73 -26.51
N PHE A 40 0.84 -85.79 -25.76
CA PHE A 40 0.35 -85.39 -24.44
C PHE A 40 -0.52 -84.11 -24.53
N LEU A 41 -1.77 -84.24 -24.09
CA LEU A 41 -2.69 -83.14 -23.76
C LEU A 41 -2.11 -82.31 -22.61
N ILE A 42 -1.83 -81.03 -22.84
CA ILE A 42 -1.44 -80.07 -21.79
C ILE A 42 -2.59 -79.08 -21.60
N LYS A 43 -3.14 -79.06 -20.37
CA LYS A 43 -4.13 -78.09 -19.87
C LYS A 43 -3.66 -76.65 -20.12
N GLN A 44 -4.53 -75.79 -20.64
CA GLN A 44 -4.32 -74.34 -20.58
C GLN A 44 -4.58 -73.87 -19.14
N GLU A 45 -3.53 -73.38 -18.48
CA GLU A 45 -3.63 -72.64 -17.23
C GLU A 45 -3.93 -71.16 -17.57
N GLU A 46 -5.02 -70.62 -17.05
CA GLU A 46 -5.34 -69.20 -17.11
C GLU A 46 -4.28 -68.37 -16.37
N GLN A 47 -3.39 -67.71 -17.12
CA GLN A 47 -2.55 -66.66 -16.54
C GLN A 47 -3.38 -65.39 -16.33
N ASN A 48 -3.75 -65.14 -15.07
CA ASN A 48 -4.28 -63.86 -14.60
C ASN A 48 -3.34 -62.70 -14.99
N LYS A 49 -3.71 -61.93 -16.02
CA LYS A 49 -3.02 -60.67 -16.37
C LYS A 49 -3.30 -59.64 -15.27
N PRO A 50 -2.28 -58.94 -14.76
CA PRO A 50 -2.46 -58.04 -13.63
C PRO A 50 -3.29 -56.81 -14.04
N TRP A 51 -4.21 -56.42 -13.14
CA TRP A 51 -5.27 -55.42 -13.32
C TRP A 51 -4.80 -54.05 -13.85
N TYR A 52 -3.52 -53.71 -13.65
CA TYR A 52 -2.95 -52.45 -14.14
C TYR A 52 -2.89 -52.38 -15.67
N LYS A 53 -2.69 -53.49 -16.41
CA LYS A 53 -2.60 -53.45 -17.89
C LYS A 53 -3.91 -53.09 -18.59
N LYS A 54 -5.07 -53.30 -17.94
CA LYS A 54 -6.39 -53.01 -18.52
C LYS A 54 -6.83 -51.55 -18.31
N ASN A 55 -6.25 -50.87 -17.31
CA ASN A 55 -6.68 -49.53 -16.89
C ASN A 55 -5.66 -48.41 -17.20
N ILE A 56 -4.49 -48.72 -17.76
CA ILE A 56 -3.45 -47.71 -18.11
C ILE A 56 -4.01 -46.59 -18.99
N SER A 57 -4.83 -46.89 -19.99
CA SER A 57 -5.43 -45.87 -20.87
C SER A 57 -6.35 -44.89 -20.10
N ILE A 58 -7.11 -45.43 -19.14
CA ILE A 58 -8.00 -44.63 -18.28
C ILE A 58 -7.17 -43.75 -17.33
N ILE A 59 -6.11 -44.30 -16.75
CA ILE A 59 -5.21 -43.57 -15.85
C ILE A 59 -4.48 -42.45 -16.60
N ILE A 60 -3.95 -42.71 -17.81
CA ILE A 60 -3.31 -41.70 -18.65
C ILE A 60 -4.30 -40.59 -19.02
N SER A 61 -5.55 -40.94 -19.34
CA SER A 61 -6.61 -39.98 -19.67
C SER A 61 -7.01 -39.11 -18.48
N LEU A 62 -7.04 -39.67 -17.26
CA LEU A 62 -7.31 -38.92 -16.04
C LEU A 62 -6.16 -37.98 -15.68
N VAL A 63 -4.91 -38.43 -15.83
CA VAL A 63 -3.72 -37.61 -15.60
C VAL A 63 -3.63 -36.47 -16.62
N SER A 64 -3.92 -36.73 -17.90
CA SER A 64 -3.93 -35.68 -18.93
C SER A 64 -5.04 -34.66 -18.71
N LEU A 65 -6.22 -35.08 -18.23
CA LEU A 65 -7.31 -34.17 -17.85
C LEU A 65 -6.88 -33.23 -16.72
N ILE A 66 -6.22 -33.77 -15.68
CA ILE A 66 -5.71 -32.98 -14.55
C ILE A 66 -4.65 -31.98 -15.01
N ILE A 67 -3.69 -32.42 -15.83
CA ILE A 67 -2.65 -31.53 -16.40
C ILE A 67 -3.29 -30.43 -17.25
N THR A 68 -4.28 -30.76 -18.08
CA THR A 68 -4.97 -29.79 -18.94
C THR A 68 -5.77 -28.78 -18.12
N ALA A 69 -6.48 -29.24 -17.08
CA ALA A 69 -7.21 -28.37 -16.17
C ALA A 69 -6.26 -27.42 -15.41
N PHE A 70 -5.12 -27.94 -14.94
CA PHE A 70 -4.11 -27.15 -14.24
C PHE A 70 -3.43 -26.11 -15.15
N MET A 71 -3.08 -26.49 -16.38
CA MET A 71 -2.52 -25.58 -17.38
C MET A 71 -3.53 -24.50 -17.79
N SER A 72 -4.82 -24.88 -17.90
CA SER A 72 -5.90 -23.93 -18.19
C SER A 72 -6.10 -22.95 -17.04
N TYR A 73 -6.08 -23.43 -15.79
CA TYR A 73 -6.17 -22.59 -14.60
C TYR A 73 -5.00 -21.59 -14.53
N GLN A 74 -3.76 -22.05 -14.71
CA GLN A 74 -2.60 -21.15 -14.76
C GLN A 74 -2.68 -20.14 -15.92
N THR A 75 -3.20 -20.56 -17.08
CA THR A 75 -3.37 -19.67 -18.23
C THR A 75 -4.43 -18.60 -17.95
N ILE A 76 -5.53 -18.95 -17.28
CA ILE A 76 -6.58 -18.01 -16.87
C ILE A 76 -6.02 -17.02 -15.83
N GLU A 77 -5.28 -17.48 -14.83
CA GLU A 77 -4.63 -16.59 -13.86
C GLU A 77 -3.60 -15.67 -14.50
N ASN A 78 -2.80 -16.18 -15.44
CA ASN A 78 -1.82 -15.37 -16.16
C ASN A 78 -2.52 -14.36 -17.08
N ASN A 79 -3.63 -14.73 -17.72
CA ASN A 79 -4.43 -13.80 -18.52
C ASN A 79 -5.10 -12.73 -17.66
N LEU A 80 -5.60 -13.06 -16.46
CA LEU A 80 -6.11 -12.10 -15.48
C LEU A 80 -5.02 -11.12 -15.05
N LYS A 81 -3.84 -11.62 -14.66
CA LYS A 81 -2.69 -10.78 -14.31
C LYS A 81 -2.21 -9.92 -15.48
N ASN A 82 -2.22 -10.45 -16.70
CA ASN A 82 -1.88 -9.69 -17.90
C ASN A 82 -2.95 -8.64 -18.24
N GLN A 83 -4.23 -8.92 -18.01
CA GLN A 83 -5.32 -7.97 -18.20
C GLN A 83 -5.27 -6.85 -17.16
N GLU A 84 -4.96 -7.15 -15.90
CA GLU A 84 -4.65 -6.15 -14.88
C GLU A 84 -3.41 -5.33 -15.27
N ARG A 85 -2.34 -5.97 -15.75
CA ARG A 85 -1.14 -5.26 -16.20
C ARG A 85 -1.39 -4.36 -17.42
N ASN A 86 -2.27 -4.79 -18.32
CA ASN A 86 -2.70 -4.00 -19.48
C ASN A 86 -3.63 -2.86 -19.09
N SER A 87 -4.46 -3.01 -18.03
CA SER A 87 -5.30 -1.91 -17.58
C SER A 87 -4.48 -0.71 -17.06
N TYR A 88 -3.30 -0.95 -16.46
CA TYR A 88 -2.33 0.11 -16.13
C TYR A 88 -1.78 0.85 -17.36
N LEU A 89 -1.75 0.18 -18.53
CA LEU A 89 -1.36 0.81 -19.80
C LEU A 89 -2.55 1.55 -20.46
N ASP A 90 -3.79 1.21 -20.09
CA ASP A 90 -5.01 1.73 -20.70
C ASP A 90 -5.67 2.90 -19.94
N THR A 91 -5.22 3.19 -18.72
CA THR A 91 -5.70 4.31 -17.89
C THR A 91 -4.55 5.13 -17.31
N THR A 92 -4.80 6.41 -16.99
CA THR A 92 -3.86 7.23 -16.21
C THR A 92 -3.63 6.66 -14.81
N ASN A 93 -2.48 6.99 -14.23
CA ASN A 93 -2.22 6.76 -12.81
C ASN A 93 -1.44 7.95 -12.26
N PHE A 94 -2.16 9.03 -11.95
CA PHE A 94 -1.56 10.22 -11.37
C PHE A 94 -1.22 9.99 -9.90
N ASN A 95 -0.08 10.51 -9.47
CA ASN A 95 0.36 10.48 -8.08
C ASN A 95 1.19 11.72 -7.76
N ILE A 96 1.31 12.05 -6.46
CA ILE A 96 2.17 13.12 -5.98
C ILE A 96 3.36 12.53 -5.25
N ILE A 97 4.55 12.71 -5.82
CA ILE A 97 5.81 12.27 -5.21
C ILE A 97 6.39 13.43 -4.41
N GLN A 98 6.64 13.23 -3.12
CA GLN A 98 7.17 14.26 -2.22
C GLN A 98 8.67 14.04 -1.94
N ASN A 99 9.49 15.05 -2.21
CA ASN A 99 10.94 15.06 -1.99
C ASN A 99 11.31 16.13 -0.94
N LEU A 100 10.68 16.06 0.23
CA LEU A 100 10.78 17.10 1.26
C LEU A 100 12.11 17.09 2.03
N TRP A 101 12.88 16.02 1.96
CA TRP A 101 14.14 15.86 2.71
C TRP A 101 15.36 16.41 1.95
N GLN A 102 15.16 17.10 0.83
CA GLN A 102 16.22 17.69 0.03
C GLN A 102 16.49 19.15 0.42
N SER A 103 17.58 19.71 -0.11
CA SER A 103 17.94 21.13 0.10
C SER A 103 16.89 22.11 -0.45
N ASN A 104 16.12 21.67 -1.45
CA ASN A 104 14.95 22.35 -1.99
C ASN A 104 13.77 21.38 -1.91
N PRO A 105 13.00 21.40 -0.80
CA PRO A 105 11.81 20.58 -0.66
C PRO A 105 10.87 20.75 -1.86
N SER A 106 10.29 19.67 -2.36
CA SER A 106 9.40 19.74 -3.52
C SER A 106 8.37 18.62 -3.52
N TYR A 107 7.34 18.79 -4.33
CA TYR A 107 6.45 17.71 -4.72
C TYR A 107 6.21 17.74 -6.24
N THR A 108 6.02 16.56 -6.83
CA THR A 108 5.92 16.38 -8.27
C THR A 108 4.65 15.61 -8.61
N LEU A 109 3.84 16.15 -9.51
CA LEU A 109 2.79 15.38 -10.19
C LEU A 109 3.45 14.43 -11.18
N TYR A 110 3.27 13.14 -10.91
CA TYR A 110 3.77 12.05 -11.72
C TYR A 110 2.61 11.27 -12.32
N ASN A 111 2.69 10.91 -13.61
CA ASN A 111 1.76 9.97 -14.22
C ASN A 111 2.51 8.68 -14.57
N GLU A 112 2.23 7.61 -13.83
CA GLU A 112 2.86 6.30 -14.03
C GLU A 112 2.34 5.57 -15.28
N SER A 113 1.28 6.09 -15.89
CA SER A 113 0.72 5.54 -17.12
C SER A 113 1.54 5.90 -18.35
N GLN A 114 1.52 5.01 -19.33
CA GLN A 114 2.09 5.25 -20.66
C GLN A 114 1.05 5.79 -21.66
N LYS A 115 -0.23 5.94 -21.25
CA LYS A 115 -1.29 6.38 -22.15
C LYS A 115 -1.16 7.89 -22.43
N PRO A 116 -0.99 8.29 -23.70
CA PRO A 116 -0.77 9.70 -24.03
C PRO A 116 -2.04 10.52 -23.82
N LEU A 117 -1.86 11.70 -23.23
CA LEU A 117 -2.92 12.68 -23.05
C LEU A 117 -2.91 13.70 -24.20
N THR A 118 -4.03 14.40 -24.38
CA THR A 118 -4.14 15.47 -25.38
C THR A 118 -3.20 16.63 -25.07
N SER A 119 -3.04 16.96 -23.79
CA SER A 119 -2.16 18.02 -23.30
C SER A 119 -1.66 17.68 -21.90
N PRO A 120 -0.56 18.30 -21.44
CA PRO A 120 -0.17 18.25 -20.03
C PRO A 120 -1.33 18.72 -19.16
N PRO A 121 -1.70 17.98 -18.11
CA PRO A 121 -2.78 18.39 -17.21
C PRO A 121 -2.37 19.61 -16.39
N GLN A 122 -3.37 20.39 -15.95
CA GLN A 122 -3.21 21.54 -15.07
C GLN A 122 -3.91 21.23 -13.73
N PRO A 123 -3.17 20.75 -12.73
CA PRO A 123 -3.75 20.34 -11.45
C PRO A 123 -4.10 21.54 -10.58
N SER A 124 -5.11 21.37 -9.72
CA SER A 124 -5.37 22.25 -8.57
C SER A 124 -5.07 21.51 -7.27
N TYR A 125 -4.48 22.21 -6.29
CA TYR A 125 -3.99 21.60 -5.06
C TYR A 125 -4.64 22.17 -3.81
N PHE A 126 -4.93 21.32 -2.83
CA PHE A 126 -5.00 21.71 -1.42
C PHE A 126 -3.91 21.00 -0.63
N MET A 127 -3.20 21.75 0.20
CA MET A 127 -2.09 21.22 1.01
C MET A 127 -2.43 21.32 2.49
N TYR A 128 -2.07 20.28 3.24
CA TYR A 128 -2.27 20.22 4.68
C TYR A 128 -1.03 19.66 5.37
N VAL A 129 -0.75 20.14 6.59
CA VAL A 129 0.07 19.39 7.55
C VAL A 129 -0.87 18.40 8.25
N PRO A 130 -0.66 17.08 8.10
CA PRO A 130 -1.45 16.09 8.79
C PRO A 130 -0.97 15.90 10.23
N ALA A 131 -1.92 15.79 11.14
CA ALA A 131 -1.72 15.45 12.53
C ALA A 131 -2.79 14.48 13.01
N LYS A 132 -2.51 13.77 14.10
CA LYS A 132 -3.47 12.90 14.78
C LYS A 132 -3.45 13.15 16.27
N LEU A 133 -4.64 13.22 16.85
CA LEU A 133 -4.84 13.13 18.28
C LEU A 133 -5.38 11.74 18.61
N TYR A 134 -4.57 10.93 19.28
CA TYR A 134 -4.97 9.63 19.78
C TYR A 134 -5.55 9.76 21.18
N TYR A 135 -6.66 9.07 21.41
CA TYR A 135 -7.26 8.82 22.71
C TYR A 135 -6.86 7.41 23.11
N ILE A 136 -6.19 7.30 24.25
CA ILE A 136 -5.65 6.05 24.79
C ILE A 136 -6.44 5.77 26.06
N PHE A 137 -7.36 4.82 25.97
CA PHE A 137 -8.18 4.41 27.11
C PHE A 137 -7.36 3.54 28.07
N LYS A 138 -7.79 3.51 29.34
CA LYS A 138 -7.14 2.73 30.40
C LYS A 138 -6.95 1.24 30.07
N ASP A 139 -7.89 0.67 29.32
CA ASP A 139 -7.86 -0.72 28.86
C ASP A 139 -6.90 -0.97 27.68
N GLY A 140 -6.19 0.06 27.22
CA GLY A 140 -5.25 -0.01 26.11
C GLY A 140 -5.88 0.24 24.74
N ARG A 141 -7.22 0.36 24.63
CA ARG A 141 -7.85 0.72 23.35
C ARG A 141 -7.40 2.09 22.89
N ARG A 142 -7.20 2.23 21.59
CA ARG A 142 -6.78 3.48 20.94
C ARG A 142 -7.77 3.86 19.85
N VAL A 143 -8.19 5.12 19.85
CA VAL A 143 -8.91 5.75 18.74
C VAL A 143 -8.22 7.05 18.37
N SER A 144 -8.36 7.53 17.14
CA SER A 144 -7.70 8.76 16.71
C SER A 144 -8.61 9.67 15.91
N SER A 145 -8.47 10.97 16.12
CA SER A 145 -9.00 12.00 15.23
C SER A 145 -7.91 12.50 14.29
N LEU A 146 -8.19 12.50 12.98
CA LEU A 146 -7.33 13.12 11.98
C LEU A 146 -7.56 14.63 11.96
N ILE A 147 -6.46 15.37 11.96
CA ILE A 147 -6.42 16.83 11.91
C ILE A 147 -5.62 17.20 10.66
N LEU A 148 -6.23 17.91 9.72
CA LEU A 148 -5.57 18.42 8.51
C LEU A 148 -5.51 19.94 8.61
N LEU A 149 -4.38 20.48 9.04
CA LEU A 149 -4.23 21.93 9.15
C LEU A 149 -3.84 22.51 7.78
N PRO A 150 -4.65 23.43 7.21
CA PRO A 150 -4.42 23.93 5.85
C PRO A 150 -3.15 24.78 5.75
N ILE A 151 -2.52 24.69 4.58
CA ILE A 151 -1.37 25.50 4.20
C ILE A 151 -1.73 26.24 2.91
N SER A 152 -1.47 27.55 2.85
CA SER A 152 -1.67 28.32 1.61
C SER A 152 -0.76 27.82 0.49
N TYR A 153 -1.32 27.79 -0.72
CA TYR A 153 -0.57 27.56 -1.95
C TYR A 153 0.48 28.64 -2.22
N ASP A 154 0.35 29.83 -1.61
CA ASP A 154 1.31 30.92 -1.72
C ASP A 154 2.71 30.56 -1.22
N ASN A 155 2.84 29.46 -0.47
CA ASN A 155 4.13 28.92 -0.05
C ASN A 155 4.89 28.23 -1.20
N VAL A 156 4.27 27.95 -2.34
CA VAL A 156 4.97 27.38 -3.51
C VAL A 156 5.83 28.47 -4.16
N ILE A 157 7.15 28.31 -4.12
CA ILE A 157 8.13 29.28 -4.65
C ILE A 157 8.08 29.31 -6.17
N SER A 158 8.00 28.14 -6.79
CA SER A 158 8.01 28.00 -8.24
C SER A 158 7.38 26.68 -8.64
N GLN A 159 6.73 26.69 -9.80
CA GLN A 159 6.14 25.53 -10.42
C GLN A 159 6.73 25.39 -11.82
N THR A 160 7.29 24.23 -12.13
CA THR A 160 7.89 23.94 -13.43
C THR A 160 7.13 22.80 -14.08
N SER A 161 6.42 23.10 -15.17
CA SER A 161 5.81 22.08 -16.03
C SER A 161 6.86 21.56 -17.02
N THR A 162 6.91 20.24 -17.21
CA THR A 162 7.82 19.61 -18.17
C THR A 162 7.27 19.66 -19.60
N GLY A 163 6.00 20.03 -19.78
CA GLY A 163 5.28 19.93 -21.05
C GLY A 163 4.96 18.49 -21.47
N LYS A 164 5.21 17.50 -20.60
CA LYS A 164 4.93 16.08 -20.84
C LYS A 164 3.57 15.67 -20.26
N THR A 165 3.08 14.52 -20.70
CA THR A 165 1.81 13.93 -20.23
C THR A 165 2.01 12.63 -19.43
N ILE A 166 3.24 12.13 -19.39
CA ILE A 166 3.66 10.90 -18.71
C ILE A 166 4.90 11.22 -17.87
N ASP A 167 5.19 10.36 -16.90
CA ASP A 167 6.25 10.54 -15.92
C ASP A 167 6.08 11.86 -15.15
N GLU A 168 7.15 12.62 -14.94
CA GLU A 168 7.10 13.94 -14.31
C GLU A 168 6.37 14.94 -15.20
N ILE A 169 5.20 15.40 -14.75
CA ILE A 169 4.39 16.39 -15.45
C ILE A 169 4.72 17.79 -14.95
N GLU A 170 4.75 17.95 -13.63
CA GLU A 170 4.91 19.25 -13.00
C GLU A 170 5.55 19.10 -11.63
N THR A 171 6.52 19.95 -11.32
CA THR A 171 7.18 19.99 -10.01
C THR A 171 6.99 21.36 -9.37
N SER A 172 6.52 21.34 -8.13
CA SER A 172 6.36 22.51 -7.27
C SER A 172 7.44 22.52 -6.20
N VAL A 173 8.21 23.60 -6.13
CA VAL A 173 9.28 23.81 -5.17
C VAL A 173 8.73 24.59 -3.97
N LEU A 174 9.04 24.09 -2.78
CA LEU A 174 8.67 24.64 -1.48
C LEU A 174 9.90 25.24 -0.78
N PRO A 175 9.70 26.18 0.16
CA PRO A 175 10.79 26.74 0.96
C PRO A 175 11.41 25.69 1.90
N LYS A 176 12.63 25.96 2.34
CA LYS A 176 13.44 25.03 3.16
C LYS A 176 12.78 24.64 4.48
N ASN A 177 11.90 25.48 5.00
CA ASN A 177 11.12 25.19 6.21
C ASN A 177 10.08 24.07 6.03
N PHE A 178 9.81 23.61 4.80
CA PHE A 178 9.06 22.37 4.52
C PHE A 178 9.93 21.11 4.60
N PHE A 179 11.16 21.21 5.10
CA PHE A 179 12.02 20.05 5.27
C PHE A 179 11.34 19.00 6.15
N GLY A 180 11.14 17.81 5.60
CA GLY A 180 10.47 16.70 6.27
C GLY A 180 11.07 15.38 5.84
N LYS A 181 11.46 14.56 6.82
CA LYS A 181 11.97 13.21 6.57
C LYS A 181 11.00 12.18 7.14
N LEU A 182 10.70 11.16 6.34
CA LEU A 182 9.89 10.05 6.81
C LEU A 182 10.70 9.21 7.79
N GLY A 183 10.24 9.15 9.04
CA GLY A 183 10.85 8.35 10.07
C GLY A 183 10.41 8.75 11.46
N ALA A 184 10.48 7.80 12.40
CA ALA A 184 10.03 8.00 13.77
C ALA A 184 10.79 9.11 14.51
N LYS A 185 12.02 9.42 14.08
CA LYS A 185 12.84 10.51 14.65
C LYS A 185 12.31 11.90 14.29
N ASP A 186 11.67 12.01 13.13
CA ASP A 186 11.15 13.26 12.58
C ASP A 186 9.63 13.38 12.82
N LEU A 187 9.00 12.39 13.44
CA LEU A 187 7.64 12.49 13.94
C LEU A 187 7.62 13.32 15.22
N ARG A 188 6.85 14.41 15.24
CA ARG A 188 6.68 15.21 16.45
C ARG A 188 5.55 14.59 17.26
N LYS A 189 5.80 14.27 18.53
CA LYS A 189 4.79 13.64 19.38
C LYS A 189 4.88 14.06 20.84
N LYS A 190 3.73 14.07 21.51
CA LYS A 190 3.62 14.31 22.95
C LYS A 190 2.47 13.52 23.54
N ILE A 191 2.70 12.98 24.73
CA ILE A 191 1.68 12.30 25.51
C ILE A 191 1.16 13.25 26.60
N TYR A 192 -0.16 13.33 26.71
CA TYR A 192 -0.87 14.04 27.76
C TYR A 192 -1.50 13.01 28.70
N GLY A 193 -1.02 12.95 29.94
CA GLY A 193 -1.48 12.00 30.95
C GLY A 193 -0.60 10.76 31.00
N LYS A 194 -1.09 9.72 31.69
CA LYS A 194 -0.39 8.46 31.93
C LYS A 194 -1.20 7.29 31.35
N PRO A 195 -0.85 6.80 30.15
CA PRO A 195 -1.47 5.62 29.56
C PRO A 195 -1.51 4.43 30.54
N GLY A 196 -2.66 3.76 30.62
CA GLY A 196 -2.90 2.63 31.54
C GLY A 196 -3.13 2.99 33.00
N SER A 197 -2.87 4.25 33.41
CA SER A 197 -3.17 4.74 34.77
C SER A 197 -4.41 5.63 34.76
N ASP A 198 -4.43 6.63 33.88
CA ASP A 198 -5.55 7.56 33.72
C ASP A 198 -6.70 6.87 32.95
N ASP A 199 -7.94 7.32 33.17
CA ASP A 199 -9.09 6.78 32.45
C ASP A 199 -8.97 7.00 30.93
N ILE A 200 -8.44 8.18 30.55
CA ILE A 200 -8.06 8.53 29.18
C ILE A 200 -6.74 9.32 29.22
N ALA A 201 -5.75 8.87 28.46
CA ALA A 201 -4.57 9.65 28.10
C ALA A 201 -4.64 10.03 26.61
N PHE A 202 -3.89 11.05 26.20
CA PHE A 202 -3.88 11.50 24.80
C PHE A 202 -2.47 11.45 24.23
N GLU A 203 -2.34 11.20 22.93
CA GLU A 203 -1.07 11.35 22.20
C GLU A 203 -1.28 12.21 20.96
N LEU A 204 -0.66 13.38 20.93
CA LEU A 204 -0.56 14.19 19.71
C LEU A 204 0.59 13.67 18.85
N ARG A 205 0.34 13.51 17.54
CA ARG A 205 1.35 13.24 16.52
C ARG A 205 1.21 14.23 15.37
N VAL A 206 2.29 14.86 14.95
CA VAL A 206 2.37 15.69 13.74
C VAL A 206 3.36 15.05 12.78
N TYR A 207 2.91 14.81 11.54
CA TYR A 207 3.66 14.05 10.56
C TYR A 207 4.54 14.96 9.69
N PRO A 208 5.79 14.57 9.40
CA PRO A 208 6.76 15.39 8.67
C PRO A 208 6.60 15.26 7.14
N PHE A 209 5.36 15.38 6.65
CA PHE A 209 5.02 15.38 5.23
C PHE A 209 3.74 16.15 4.97
N LEU A 210 3.39 16.37 3.71
CA LEU A 210 2.13 17.01 3.33
C LEU A 210 1.07 15.98 2.94
N ALA A 211 -0.18 16.22 3.34
CA ALA A 211 -1.33 15.62 2.67
C ALA A 211 -1.73 16.56 1.53
N ILE A 212 -1.64 16.08 0.28
CA ILE A 212 -1.89 16.89 -0.91
C ILE A 212 -3.09 16.33 -1.63
N PHE A 213 -4.19 17.09 -1.60
CA PHE A 213 -5.33 16.85 -2.46
C PHE A 213 -5.06 17.44 -3.85
N THR A 214 -5.44 16.71 -4.88
CA THR A 214 -5.28 17.10 -6.27
C THR A 214 -6.59 16.90 -7.04
N ASP A 215 -7.01 17.91 -7.79
CA ASP A 215 -8.07 17.84 -8.79
C ASP A 215 -7.47 18.07 -10.18
N ILE A 216 -7.66 17.11 -11.09
CA ILE A 216 -7.07 17.12 -12.42
C ILE A 216 -8.15 16.84 -13.47
N GLU A 217 -8.27 17.74 -14.45
CA GLU A 217 -9.00 17.46 -15.69
C GLU A 217 -8.03 17.07 -16.82
N TYR A 218 -8.34 16.00 -17.54
CA TYR A 218 -7.58 15.56 -18.71
C TYR A 218 -8.48 14.91 -19.77
N SER A 219 -7.92 14.68 -20.96
CA SER A 219 -8.49 13.79 -21.98
C SER A 219 -7.40 12.99 -22.67
N TYR A 220 -7.76 11.81 -23.16
CA TYR A 220 -6.83 10.97 -23.91
C TYR A 220 -6.74 11.43 -25.36
N LYS A 221 -5.57 11.24 -25.96
CA LYS A 221 -5.29 11.68 -27.34
C LYS A 221 -6.17 10.97 -28.40
N ASP A 222 -6.61 9.75 -28.11
CA ASP A 222 -7.52 8.94 -28.94
C ASP A 222 -8.99 9.34 -28.80
N ASN A 223 -9.35 10.08 -27.76
CA ASN A 223 -10.71 10.59 -27.53
C ASN A 223 -10.69 11.98 -26.86
N PRO A 224 -10.23 13.02 -27.58
CA PRO A 224 -9.95 14.32 -26.98
C PRO A 224 -11.20 15.07 -26.48
N SER A 225 -12.39 14.73 -26.99
CA SER A 225 -13.67 15.33 -26.60
C SER A 225 -14.18 14.82 -25.25
N LYS A 226 -13.75 13.63 -24.82
CA LYS A 226 -14.13 13.07 -23.52
C LYS A 226 -13.23 13.62 -22.43
N LYS A 227 -13.75 14.58 -21.67
CA LYS A 227 -13.10 15.09 -20.44
C LYS A 227 -13.28 14.12 -19.29
N ILE A 228 -12.21 13.90 -18.54
CA ILE A 228 -12.16 13.05 -17.36
C ILE A 228 -11.60 13.89 -16.23
N THR A 229 -12.24 13.82 -15.06
CA THR A 229 -11.78 14.46 -13.84
C THR A 229 -11.34 13.40 -12.85
N GLU A 230 -10.14 13.54 -12.31
CA GLU A 230 -9.60 12.69 -11.26
C GLU A 230 -9.31 13.54 -10.02
N LYS A 231 -9.97 13.18 -8.92
CA LYS A 231 -9.82 13.83 -7.61
C LYS A 231 -9.23 12.82 -6.64
N PHE A 232 -8.11 13.14 -6.02
CA PHE A 232 -7.44 12.23 -5.09
C PHE A 232 -6.64 12.98 -4.03
N LEU A 233 -6.43 12.33 -2.89
CA LEU A 233 -5.52 12.79 -1.85
C LEU A 233 -4.34 11.83 -1.78
N THR A 234 -3.14 12.38 -1.81
CA THR A 234 -1.89 11.63 -1.68
C THR A 234 -1.14 12.03 -0.43
N THR A 235 -0.58 11.02 0.23
CA THR A 235 0.48 11.14 1.21
C THR A 235 1.62 10.20 0.81
N PRO A 236 2.77 10.24 1.50
CA PRO A 236 3.81 9.24 1.28
C PRO A 236 3.40 7.80 1.61
N PHE A 237 2.27 7.59 2.29
CA PHE A 237 1.77 6.26 2.64
C PHE A 237 0.77 5.71 1.63
N GLY A 238 0.20 6.55 0.76
CA GLY A 238 -0.75 6.08 -0.23
C GLY A 238 -1.50 7.20 -0.95
N LYS A 239 -2.28 6.78 -1.94
CA LYS A 239 -3.21 7.61 -2.70
C LYS A 239 -4.61 7.06 -2.54
N GLU A 240 -5.57 7.92 -2.25
CA GLU A 240 -6.99 7.57 -2.25
C GLU A 240 -7.75 8.49 -3.19
N ARG A 241 -8.55 7.90 -4.08
CA ARG A 241 -9.48 8.65 -4.93
C ARG A 241 -10.63 9.18 -4.08
N LEU A 242 -10.97 10.45 -4.20
CA LEU A 242 -12.11 11.06 -3.52
C LEU A 242 -13.32 11.13 -4.46
N PRO A 243 -14.45 10.50 -4.12
CA PRO A 243 -15.73 10.77 -4.77
C PRO A 243 -16.15 12.24 -4.59
N ASP A 244 -17.04 12.74 -5.45
CA ASP A 244 -17.46 14.15 -5.45
C ASP A 244 -18.06 14.60 -4.10
N GLU A 245 -18.82 13.73 -3.42
CA GLU A 245 -19.33 14.00 -2.07
C GLU A 245 -18.21 14.23 -1.05
N ARG A 246 -17.15 13.40 -1.10
CA ARG A 246 -16.00 13.51 -0.20
C ARG A 246 -15.11 14.70 -0.54
N TYR A 247 -15.06 15.08 -1.81
CA TYR A 247 -14.41 16.32 -2.23
C TYR A 247 -15.11 17.55 -1.65
N GLU A 248 -16.45 17.61 -1.71
CA GLU A 248 -17.19 18.70 -1.07
C GLU A 248 -17.08 18.69 0.45
N ASP A 249 -17.05 17.51 1.09
CA ASP A 249 -16.72 17.39 2.51
C ASP A 249 -15.33 17.99 2.81
N LEU A 250 -14.31 17.69 2.00
CA LEU A 250 -12.96 18.22 2.19
C LEU A 250 -12.93 19.75 2.05
N LYS A 251 -13.60 20.32 1.04
CA LYS A 251 -13.72 21.78 0.88
C LYS A 251 -14.37 22.44 2.08
N ASN A 252 -15.47 21.86 2.57
CA ASN A 252 -16.18 22.38 3.72
C ASN A 252 -15.38 22.19 5.01
N TYR A 253 -14.63 21.10 5.13
CA TYR A 253 -13.68 20.88 6.21
C TYR A 253 -12.60 21.97 6.23
N THR A 254 -12.02 22.32 5.07
CA THR A 254 -11.01 23.38 5.01
C THR A 254 -11.56 24.73 5.44
N LYS A 255 -12.78 25.08 5.02
CA LYS A 255 -13.48 26.28 5.50
C LYS A 255 -13.74 26.23 7.00
N ASN A 256 -14.11 25.05 7.52
CA ASN A 256 -14.35 24.80 8.93
C ASN A 256 -13.09 25.04 9.77
N MET A 257 -11.95 24.50 9.33
CA MET A 257 -10.67 24.72 10.00
C MET A 257 -10.27 26.19 9.96
N ALA A 258 -10.44 26.85 8.81
CA ALA A 258 -10.13 28.26 8.61
C ALA A 258 -11.06 29.23 9.37
N HIS A 259 -12.13 28.74 10.02
CA HIS A 259 -12.95 29.56 10.91
C HIS A 259 -12.12 30.21 12.02
N PHE A 260 -11.14 29.46 12.55
CA PHE A 260 -10.09 30.01 13.41
C PHE A 260 -8.86 30.27 12.52
N PRO A 261 -8.52 31.54 12.22
CA PRO A 261 -7.41 31.86 11.32
C PRO A 261 -6.07 31.27 11.77
N GLU A 262 -5.90 31.02 13.07
CA GLU A 262 -4.71 30.40 13.65
C GLU A 262 -4.52 28.93 13.24
N ASN A 263 -5.56 28.26 12.73
CA ASN A 263 -5.45 26.90 12.20
C ASN A 263 -4.76 26.84 10.83
N GLU A 264 -4.61 27.97 10.13
CA GLU A 264 -3.84 28.02 8.89
C GLU A 264 -2.34 28.06 9.20
N MET A 265 -1.61 27.03 8.79
CA MET A 265 -0.18 26.92 9.07
C MET A 265 0.60 27.77 8.09
N LYS A 266 1.33 28.75 8.64
CA LYS A 266 2.14 29.70 7.88
C LYS A 266 3.61 29.34 7.99
N ALA A 267 4.28 29.28 6.85
CA ALA A 267 5.72 29.17 6.80
C ALA A 267 6.30 30.56 7.05
N SER A 268 7.09 30.73 8.11
CA SER A 268 7.66 32.04 8.49
C SER A 268 9.13 31.88 8.85
N GLY A 269 9.98 32.68 8.20
CA GLY A 269 11.43 32.62 8.40
C GLY A 269 12.00 31.22 8.24
N ASP A 270 12.87 30.85 9.18
CA ASP A 270 13.57 29.55 9.20
C ASP A 270 12.85 28.48 10.05
N GLU A 271 11.68 28.79 10.62
CA GLU A 271 10.96 27.85 11.48
C GLU A 271 10.34 26.74 10.63
N ASN A 272 10.65 25.48 10.97
CA ASN A 272 10.13 24.32 10.28
C ASN A 272 8.60 24.24 10.45
N ILE A 273 7.88 24.03 9.34
CA ILE A 273 6.42 24.05 9.33
C ILE A 273 5.81 22.96 10.24
N TYR A 274 6.48 21.80 10.37
CA TYR A 274 6.03 20.69 11.21
C TYR A 274 6.27 20.96 12.70
N ASP A 275 7.36 21.66 13.03
CA ASP A 275 7.64 22.11 14.40
C ASP A 275 6.66 23.20 14.82
N ASN A 276 6.43 24.21 13.99
CA ASN A 276 5.42 25.24 14.23
C ASN A 276 4.03 24.62 14.41
N THR A 277 3.64 23.71 13.52
CA THR A 277 2.36 23.00 13.62
C THR A 277 2.23 22.23 14.93
N PHE A 278 3.29 21.55 15.34
CA PHE A 278 3.30 20.81 16.60
C PHE A 278 3.22 21.74 17.81
N SER A 279 3.99 22.83 17.83
CA SER A 279 3.95 23.82 18.92
C SER A 279 2.58 24.49 19.03
N TYR A 280 1.94 24.80 17.89
CA TYR A 280 0.57 25.30 17.85
C TYR A 280 -0.41 24.31 18.48
N LEU A 281 -0.46 23.07 17.97
CA LEU A 281 -1.37 22.05 18.47
C LEU A 281 -1.08 21.67 19.93
N ASP A 282 0.19 21.65 20.35
CA ASP A 282 0.56 21.40 21.74
C ASP A 282 -0.01 22.47 22.67
N LYS A 283 0.20 23.74 22.33
CA LYS A 283 -0.35 24.87 23.08
C LYS A 283 -1.87 24.83 23.15
N GLU A 284 -2.53 24.49 22.05
CA GLU A 284 -3.99 24.31 22.04
C GLU A 284 -4.41 23.15 22.94
N PHE A 285 -3.81 21.97 22.83
CA PHE A 285 -4.23 20.80 23.60
C PHE A 285 -3.87 20.84 25.09
N GLU A 286 -2.77 21.49 25.50
CA GLU A 286 -2.51 21.76 26.92
C GLU A 286 -3.64 22.58 27.57
N ARG A 287 -4.26 23.45 26.79
CA ARG A 287 -5.37 24.31 27.22
C ARG A 287 -6.72 23.60 27.13
N LEU A 288 -6.98 22.93 26.02
CA LEU A 288 -8.29 22.42 25.61
C LEU A 288 -8.63 21.02 26.16
N LEU A 289 -7.63 20.18 26.45
CA LEU A 289 -7.90 18.81 26.90
C LEU A 289 -8.48 18.80 28.32
N PRO A 290 -9.44 17.92 28.62
CA PRO A 290 -10.15 17.85 29.91
C PRO A 290 -9.30 17.16 31.00
N ARG A 291 -8.04 17.59 31.15
CA ARG A 291 -7.07 17.01 32.10
C ARG A 291 -6.71 17.94 33.26
N ASN A 292 -7.08 19.22 33.16
CA ASN A 292 -6.63 20.28 34.07
C ASN A 292 -7.77 20.87 34.92
N ASP A 293 -8.95 20.21 34.99
CA ASP A 293 -10.19 20.78 35.57
C ASP A 293 -10.53 22.18 35.03
N ASN A 294 -10.00 22.51 33.85
CA ASN A 294 -10.14 23.81 33.22
C ASN A 294 -11.62 24.03 32.85
N LYS A 295 -12.21 25.10 33.36
CA LYS A 295 -13.46 25.63 32.82
C LYS A 295 -13.17 26.23 31.45
N LEU A 296 -13.38 25.44 30.41
CA LEU A 296 -13.25 25.89 29.02
C LEU A 296 -14.27 26.98 28.72
N SER A 297 -13.83 28.06 28.08
CA SER A 297 -14.72 29.06 27.49
C SER A 297 -15.56 28.43 26.37
N GLU A 298 -16.65 29.07 25.95
CA GLU A 298 -17.42 28.56 24.79
C GLU A 298 -16.57 28.51 23.51
N GLU A 299 -15.70 29.50 23.30
CA GLU A 299 -14.76 29.52 22.16
C GLU A 299 -13.76 28.36 22.23
N ASP A 300 -13.30 28.00 23.43
CA ASP A 300 -12.36 26.90 23.64
C ASP A 300 -12.99 25.56 23.26
N LYS A 301 -14.22 25.34 23.74
CA LYS A 301 -14.95 24.12 23.41
C LYS A 301 -15.23 24.04 21.90
N GLN A 302 -15.60 25.17 21.31
CA GLN A 302 -15.78 25.34 19.87
C GLN A 302 -14.52 24.98 19.07
N ARG A 303 -13.35 25.48 19.49
CA ARG A 303 -12.06 25.19 18.85
C ARG A 303 -11.69 23.72 18.96
N LEU A 304 -11.89 23.10 20.13
CA LEU A 304 -11.69 21.67 20.33
C LEU A 304 -12.58 20.83 19.39
N CYS A 305 -13.85 21.23 19.21
CA CYS A 305 -14.77 20.59 18.28
C CYS A 305 -14.28 20.68 16.83
N VAL A 306 -13.88 21.87 16.36
CA VAL A 306 -13.35 22.07 15.01
C VAL A 306 -12.11 21.20 14.77
N LEU A 307 -11.14 21.21 15.69
CA LEU A 307 -9.94 20.37 15.61
C LEU A 307 -10.27 18.87 15.63
N SER A 308 -11.37 18.48 16.27
CA SER A 308 -11.84 17.09 16.30
C SER A 308 -12.59 16.66 15.04
N GLY A 309 -12.87 17.58 14.11
CA GLY A 309 -13.60 17.31 12.86
C GLY A 309 -15.12 17.49 12.97
N VAL A 310 -15.59 18.21 13.99
CA VAL A 310 -17.01 18.57 14.10
C VAL A 310 -17.31 19.72 13.16
N LYS A 311 -18.39 19.62 12.38
CA LYS A 311 -18.85 20.71 11.52
C LYS A 311 -19.28 21.88 12.39
N TRP A 312 -18.66 23.02 12.15
CA TRP A 312 -19.20 24.31 12.52
C TRP A 312 -20.50 24.52 11.77
N ASN A 313 -21.52 25.01 12.46
CA ASN A 313 -22.76 25.42 11.83
C ASN A 313 -22.50 26.68 10.98
N ILE A 314 -22.28 26.50 9.68
CA ILE A 314 -22.08 27.60 8.71
C ILE A 314 -23.44 28.21 8.27
N ASP A 315 -24.58 27.57 8.61
CA ASP A 315 -25.91 28.02 8.18
C ASP A 315 -26.68 28.84 9.24
N GLU A 316 -27.44 29.84 8.77
CA GLU A 316 -28.36 30.66 9.57
C GLU A 316 -29.46 29.85 10.31
N LEU A 317 -29.69 28.59 9.91
CA LEU A 317 -30.72 27.70 10.45
C LEU A 317 -30.47 27.19 11.88
N THR A 318 -29.26 27.37 12.40
CA THR A 318 -28.83 26.88 13.72
C THR A 318 -28.24 27.96 14.62
N LYS A 319 -28.28 29.24 14.19
CA LYS A 319 -28.05 30.41 15.06
C LYS A 319 -28.93 30.31 16.31
N GLY A 320 -28.31 30.10 17.47
CA GLY A 320 -28.99 30.10 18.77
C GLY A 320 -29.38 28.75 19.36
N LYS A 321 -28.95 27.62 18.80
CA LYS A 321 -29.08 26.31 19.48
C LYS A 321 -27.87 26.03 20.36
N GLU A 322 -28.10 25.77 21.65
CA GLU A 322 -27.07 25.37 22.61
C GLU A 322 -26.41 24.06 22.16
N PHE A 323 -25.09 24.06 22.01
CA PHE A 323 -24.36 22.97 21.38
C PHE A 323 -24.12 21.83 22.38
N ASN A 324 -24.65 20.64 22.10
CA ASN A 324 -24.54 19.49 22.99
C ASN A 324 -23.39 18.54 22.58
N PHE A 325 -22.28 18.63 23.30
CA PHE A 325 -21.04 17.84 23.12
C PHE A 325 -21.26 16.32 23.12
N SER A 326 -22.28 15.84 23.85
CA SER A 326 -22.58 14.40 23.98
C SER A 326 -23.06 13.78 22.67
N ASN A 327 -23.70 14.57 21.81
CA ASN A 327 -24.36 14.08 20.59
C ASN A 327 -23.55 14.37 19.31
N SER A 328 -22.60 15.31 19.34
CA SER A 328 -21.88 15.76 18.15
C SER A 328 -20.76 14.80 17.71
N LEU A 329 -20.11 14.10 18.63
CA LEU A 329 -19.07 13.12 18.28
C LEU A 329 -19.64 11.88 17.56
N SER A 330 -20.95 11.64 17.70
CA SER A 330 -21.69 10.53 17.10
C SER A 330 -22.57 10.94 15.92
N ASP A 331 -22.56 12.21 15.51
CA ASP A 331 -23.35 12.67 14.36
C ASP A 331 -22.60 12.35 13.06
N ASP A 332 -23.16 11.43 12.28
CA ASP A 332 -22.65 11.00 10.97
C ASP A 332 -22.55 12.16 9.97
N ASN A 333 -23.21 13.30 10.24
CA ASN A 333 -23.11 14.49 9.41
C ASN A 333 -21.80 15.26 9.59
N ASN A 334 -21.00 15.00 10.63
CA ASN A 334 -19.72 15.70 10.86
C ASN A 334 -18.58 15.19 9.96
N PHE A 335 -17.45 15.92 9.94
CA PHE A 335 -16.28 15.48 9.17
C PHE A 335 -15.53 14.30 9.80
N HIS A 336 -16.05 13.70 10.88
CA HIS A 336 -15.53 12.46 11.43
C HIS A 336 -15.52 11.32 10.41
N ALA A 337 -16.53 11.24 9.54
CA ALA A 337 -16.58 10.25 8.46
C ALA A 337 -15.45 10.46 7.44
N LEU A 338 -15.20 11.71 7.03
CA LEU A 338 -14.06 12.06 6.16
C LEU A 338 -12.73 11.77 6.85
N GLY A 339 -12.58 12.20 8.10
CA GLY A 339 -11.37 11.99 8.89
C GLY A 339 -11.03 10.51 9.09
N ARG A 340 -12.03 9.69 9.38
CA ARG A 340 -11.90 8.24 9.49
C ARG A 340 -11.56 7.61 8.14
N TYR A 341 -12.29 7.97 7.08
CA TYR A 341 -12.03 7.49 5.73
C TYR A 341 -10.60 7.75 5.28
N LEU A 342 -10.09 8.98 5.46
CA LEU A 342 -8.72 9.34 5.10
C LEU A 342 -7.69 8.72 6.05
N SER A 343 -7.98 8.66 7.36
CA SER A 343 -7.12 8.00 8.33
C SER A 343 -6.92 6.52 8.01
N ASP A 344 -7.95 5.82 7.53
CA ASP A 344 -7.81 4.39 7.23
C ASP A 344 -7.10 4.14 5.88
N LYS A 345 -7.16 5.09 4.95
CA LYS A 345 -6.68 4.91 3.57
C LYS A 345 -5.30 5.49 3.27
N VAL A 346 -5.01 6.67 3.79
CA VAL A 346 -3.83 7.46 3.38
C VAL A 346 -2.96 7.90 4.55
N ILE A 347 -3.43 7.80 5.79
CA ILE A 347 -2.63 8.08 6.99
C ILE A 347 -3.00 7.02 8.01
N SER A 348 -2.64 5.76 7.76
CA SER A 348 -3.09 4.59 8.55
C SER A 348 -3.01 4.81 10.07
N VAL A 349 -3.97 4.20 10.80
CA VAL A 349 -3.97 4.16 12.28
C VAL A 349 -2.77 3.36 12.79
N GLU A 350 -2.48 2.23 12.13
CA GLU A 350 -1.22 1.51 12.29
C GLU A 350 -0.13 2.30 11.58
N ASP A 351 0.72 2.94 12.36
CA ASP A 351 1.89 3.62 11.84
C ASP A 351 2.77 2.57 11.13
N PRO A 352 3.02 2.66 9.81
CA PRO A 352 3.89 1.71 9.12
C PRO A 352 5.32 1.73 9.66
N LEU A 353 5.70 2.73 10.46
CA LEU A 353 6.96 2.79 11.19
C LEU A 353 6.91 2.02 12.54
N TYR A 354 5.73 1.59 12.98
CA TYR A 354 5.49 0.79 14.19
C TYR A 354 4.37 -0.25 13.95
N PRO A 355 4.62 -1.28 13.10
CA PRO A 355 3.65 -2.36 12.91
C PRO A 355 3.58 -3.20 14.20
N GLY A 356 2.47 -3.11 14.93
CA GLY A 356 2.19 -3.97 16.09
C GLY A 356 2.10 -3.29 17.47
N TYR A 357 1.71 -2.01 17.53
CA TYR A 357 1.27 -1.37 18.78
C TYR A 357 -0.25 -1.24 18.86
#